data_AF-A0A0A7LL47-F1
#
_entry.id   AF-A0A0A7LL47-F1
#
_cell.length_a   1.000
_cell.length_b   1.000
_cell.length_c   1.000
_cell.angle_alpha   90.00
_cell.angle_beta   90.00
_cell.angle_gamma   90.00
#
_symmetry.space_group_name_H-M   'P 1'
#
loop_
_entity.id
_entity.type
_entity.pdbx_description
1 polymer ?
#
loop_
_entity_poly.entity_id
_entity_poly.type
_entity_poly.pdbx_seq_one_letter_code
_entity_poly.pdbx_strand_id
1 'polypeptide(L)'
;MSTDEHELHNQEAEDSIKRIIKEHGWYVALFEADTATPAFAYTIGLWKNFNHPEIIVFGLPTDTMHWMLNDAAELIQKENPITVNADNYNILSEGPVQFRPVESSNIPDYFGYARWFYEYGDFPAVQLVWPDNQARFPWNEGFDERYEFDQPVLDRKLDFKFFEPRNVATFVARQIFSEGRPILYVCHDDDDGSWQFLTGDSVTTDDCMIVALEEVVKHDLTINELFNMPTGQYATRQFVGDQWIRESMNNNDEAE
;
A
#
# COMPACT_ATOMS: atom_id res chain seq x y z
N MET A 1 -8.02 -17.15 -8.47
CA MET A 1 -7.48 -17.03 -9.85
C MET A 1 -6.27 -17.94 -9.96
N SER A 2 -6.05 -18.62 -11.10
CA SER A 2 -4.93 -19.56 -11.23
C SER A 2 -3.61 -18.82 -11.49
N THR A 3 -2.47 -19.44 -11.16
CA THR A 3 -1.12 -18.91 -11.44
C THR A 3 -0.92 -18.57 -12.93
N ASP A 4 -1.53 -19.32 -13.84
CA ASP A 4 -1.40 -19.12 -15.28
C ASP A 4 -2.16 -17.87 -15.77
N GLU A 5 -3.29 -17.52 -15.14
CA GLU A 5 -4.05 -16.30 -15.43
C GLU A 5 -3.32 -15.05 -14.89
N HIS A 6 -2.68 -15.16 -13.72
CA HIS A 6 -1.86 -14.09 -13.16
C HIS A 6 -0.61 -13.81 -14.02
N GLU A 7 0.09 -14.83 -14.51
CA GLU A 7 1.27 -14.67 -15.37
C GLU A 7 0.91 -14.03 -16.73
N LEU A 8 -0.19 -14.45 -17.36
CA LEU A 8 -0.63 -13.90 -18.65
C LEU A 8 -1.07 -12.44 -18.52
N HIS A 9 -1.85 -12.11 -17.47
CA HIS A 9 -2.26 -10.73 -17.19
C HIS A 9 -1.05 -9.82 -16.97
N ASN A 10 0.01 -10.34 -16.32
CA ASN A 10 1.23 -9.59 -16.08
C ASN A 10 1.97 -9.27 -17.39
N GLN A 11 2.07 -10.22 -18.32
CA GLN A 11 2.75 -10.00 -19.60
C GLN A 11 2.06 -8.94 -20.47
N GLU A 12 0.72 -8.96 -20.53
CA GLU A 12 -0.06 -7.96 -21.28
C GLU A 12 0.08 -6.55 -20.69
N ALA A 13 0.12 -6.45 -19.35
CA ALA A 13 0.38 -5.21 -18.65
C ALA A 13 1.79 -4.68 -18.97
N GLU A 14 2.81 -5.55 -18.85
CA GLU A 14 4.21 -5.21 -19.14
C GLU A 14 4.43 -4.67 -20.58
N ASP A 15 3.81 -5.32 -21.57
CA ASP A 15 3.89 -4.89 -22.97
C ASP A 15 3.19 -3.54 -23.20
N SER A 16 2.03 -3.35 -22.56
CA SER A 16 1.29 -2.09 -22.60
C SER A 16 2.08 -0.94 -21.97
N ILE A 17 2.71 -1.17 -20.82
CA ILE A 17 3.59 -0.21 -20.13
C ILE A 17 4.73 0.22 -21.07
N LYS A 18 5.48 -0.75 -21.62
CA LYS A 18 6.62 -0.46 -22.52
C LYS A 18 6.17 0.34 -23.75
N ARG A 19 5.05 -0.03 -24.37
CA ARG A 19 4.51 0.65 -25.55
C ARG A 19 4.12 2.09 -25.24
N ILE A 20 3.32 2.32 -24.20
CA ILE A 20 2.81 3.66 -23.87
C ILE A 20 3.95 4.60 -23.44
N ILE A 21 4.92 4.12 -22.66
CA ILE A 21 6.10 4.92 -22.29
C ILE A 21 6.90 5.33 -23.53
N LYS A 22 7.04 4.44 -24.52
CA LYS A 22 7.74 4.76 -25.77
C LYS A 22 6.99 5.81 -26.61
N GLU A 23 5.66 5.76 -26.60
CA GLU A 23 4.80 6.65 -27.41
C GLU A 23 4.59 8.02 -26.77
N HIS A 24 4.41 8.07 -25.45
CA HIS A 24 3.96 9.26 -24.71
C HIS A 24 4.98 9.78 -23.69
N GLY A 25 5.94 8.95 -23.29
CA GLY A 25 6.99 9.30 -22.31
C GLY A 25 6.70 8.83 -20.88
N TRP A 26 5.45 8.53 -20.53
CA TRP A 26 5.09 7.94 -19.23
C TRP A 26 3.88 7.02 -19.36
N TYR A 27 3.66 6.19 -18.35
CA TYR A 27 2.49 5.36 -18.15
C TYR A 27 1.94 5.59 -16.74
N VAL A 28 0.63 5.47 -16.54
CA VAL A 28 0.00 5.53 -15.22
C VAL A 28 -0.52 4.13 -14.87
N ALA A 29 0.07 3.51 -13.84
CA ALA A 29 -0.43 2.27 -13.27
C ALA A 29 -1.52 2.56 -12.23
N LEU A 30 -2.62 1.82 -12.29
CA LEU A 30 -3.81 2.00 -11.45
C LEU A 30 -4.08 0.71 -10.68
N PHE A 31 -4.34 0.86 -9.39
CA PHE A 31 -4.65 -0.23 -8.47
C PHE A 31 -5.94 0.14 -7.74
N GLU A 32 -6.93 -0.73 -7.83
CA GLU A 32 -8.22 -0.56 -7.17
C GLU A 32 -8.09 -0.82 -5.66
N ALA A 33 -9.01 -0.25 -4.89
CA ALA A 33 -9.09 -0.51 -3.46
C ALA A 33 -9.54 -1.95 -3.18
N ASP A 34 -9.12 -2.49 -2.05
CA ASP A 34 -9.66 -3.72 -1.48
C ASP A 34 -9.99 -3.51 0.01
N THR A 35 -10.22 -4.60 0.76
CA THR A 35 -10.57 -4.51 2.17
C THR A 35 -9.40 -4.14 3.08
N ALA A 36 -8.16 -4.17 2.60
CA ALA A 36 -6.97 -3.82 3.38
C ALA A 36 -6.31 -2.51 2.93
N THR A 37 -6.49 -2.09 1.68
CA THR A 37 -5.75 -0.98 1.10
C THR A 37 -6.65 -0.03 0.29
N PRO A 38 -6.40 1.29 0.36
CA PRO A 38 -7.05 2.23 -0.53
C PRO A 38 -6.54 2.05 -1.97
N ALA A 39 -7.34 2.52 -2.93
CA ALA A 39 -6.89 2.61 -4.31
C ALA A 39 -5.66 3.52 -4.41
N PHE A 40 -4.75 3.21 -5.32
CA PHE A 40 -3.59 4.06 -5.59
C PHE A 40 -3.17 4.01 -7.05
N ALA A 41 -2.42 5.01 -7.45
CA ALA A 41 -1.89 5.12 -8.79
C ALA A 41 -0.47 5.67 -8.77
N TYR A 42 0.38 5.24 -9.70
CA TYR A 42 1.69 5.83 -9.87
C TYR A 42 2.14 5.91 -11.31
N THR A 43 3.07 6.83 -11.59
CA THR A 43 3.69 6.97 -12.90
C THR A 43 4.85 6.01 -13.10
N ILE A 44 5.11 5.67 -14.36
CA ILE A 44 6.30 4.94 -14.79
C ILE A 44 6.86 5.65 -16.02
N GLY A 45 8.16 5.98 -16.01
CA GLY A 45 8.86 6.55 -17.16
C GLY A 45 9.23 8.03 -16.98
N LEU A 46 8.67 8.74 -15.99
CA LEU A 46 9.03 10.12 -15.71
C LEU A 46 10.52 10.26 -15.37
N TRP A 47 11.03 9.32 -14.60
CA TRP A 47 12.44 9.30 -14.22
C TRP A 47 13.35 9.11 -15.43
N LYS A 48 12.97 8.18 -16.31
CA LYS A 48 13.76 7.83 -17.50
C LYS A 48 13.80 8.94 -18.54
N ASN A 49 12.63 9.55 -18.79
CA ASN A 49 12.42 10.37 -19.98
C ASN A 49 12.47 11.88 -19.69
N PHE A 50 12.23 12.29 -18.44
CA PHE A 50 12.17 13.69 -18.05
C PHE A 50 13.06 14.03 -16.85
N ASN A 51 13.84 13.06 -16.33
CA ASN A 51 14.70 13.24 -15.15
C ASN A 51 13.93 13.77 -13.92
N HIS A 52 12.67 13.34 -13.77
CA HIS A 52 11.79 13.70 -12.68
C HIS A 52 11.43 12.44 -11.85
N PRO A 53 11.37 12.49 -10.51
CA PRO A 53 10.91 11.37 -9.70
C PRO A 53 9.55 10.81 -10.17
N GLU A 54 9.32 9.51 -10.01
CA GLU A 54 7.99 8.95 -10.23
C GLU A 54 7.00 9.51 -9.20
N ILE A 55 5.73 9.65 -9.58
CA ILE A 55 4.69 10.26 -8.75
C ILE A 55 3.70 9.18 -8.33
N ILE A 56 3.35 9.13 -7.05
CA ILE A 56 2.29 8.27 -6.50
C ILE A 56 1.18 9.08 -5.83
N VAL A 57 -0.07 8.64 -5.94
CA VAL A 57 -1.26 9.22 -5.30
C VAL A 57 -2.18 8.10 -4.80
N PHE A 58 -2.95 8.36 -3.74
CA PHE A 58 -3.76 7.38 -3.02
C PHE A 58 -5.18 7.90 -2.77
N GLY A 59 -6.12 6.99 -2.51
CA GLY A 59 -7.36 7.26 -1.78
C GLY A 59 -8.45 7.99 -2.56
N LEU A 60 -8.24 8.26 -3.85
CA LEU A 60 -9.21 8.91 -4.72
C LEU A 60 -9.75 7.91 -5.75
N PRO A 61 -10.90 8.18 -6.39
CA PRO A 61 -11.36 7.39 -7.53
C PRO A 61 -10.27 7.26 -8.61
N THR A 62 -10.15 6.09 -9.23
CA THR A 62 -9.06 5.78 -10.18
C THR A 62 -9.02 6.75 -11.36
N ASP A 63 -10.17 7.18 -11.88
CA ASP A 63 -10.25 8.22 -12.91
C ASP A 63 -9.66 9.57 -12.45
N THR A 64 -9.90 9.95 -11.19
CA THR A 64 -9.36 11.19 -10.61
C THR A 64 -7.85 11.11 -10.47
N MET A 65 -7.34 10.01 -9.90
CA MET A 65 -5.90 9.79 -9.76
C MET A 65 -5.21 9.76 -11.14
N HIS A 66 -5.81 9.06 -12.11
CA HIS A 66 -5.30 9.00 -13.47
C HIS A 66 -5.21 10.39 -14.10
N TRP A 67 -6.25 11.22 -13.96
CA TRP A 67 -6.24 12.59 -14.46
C TRP A 67 -5.16 13.45 -13.78
N MET A 68 -5.07 13.41 -12.44
CA MET A 68 -4.08 14.20 -11.68
C MET A 68 -2.64 13.87 -12.08
N LEU A 69 -2.32 12.57 -12.24
CA LEU A 69 -0.98 12.14 -12.62
C LEU A 69 -0.63 12.53 -14.06
N ASN A 70 -1.59 12.47 -14.99
CA ASN A 70 -1.36 12.92 -16.36
C ASN A 70 -1.16 14.43 -16.44
N ASP A 71 -1.94 15.22 -15.69
CA ASP A 71 -1.77 16.68 -15.66
C ASP A 71 -0.40 17.07 -15.07
N ALA A 72 0.01 16.42 -13.97
CA ALA A 72 1.35 16.59 -13.41
C ALA A 72 2.46 16.21 -14.43
N ALA A 73 2.31 15.07 -15.11
CA ALA A 73 3.27 14.64 -16.13
C ALA A 73 3.36 15.59 -17.33
N GLU A 74 2.23 16.15 -17.77
CA GLU A 74 2.21 17.17 -18.83
C GLU A 74 2.91 18.46 -18.42
N LEU A 75 2.76 18.90 -17.16
CA LEU A 75 3.47 20.06 -16.63
C LEU A 75 4.98 19.82 -16.62
N ILE A 76 5.42 18.63 -16.19
CA ILE A 76 6.83 18.22 -16.21
C ILE A 76 7.37 18.19 -17.64
N GLN A 77 6.63 17.61 -18.58
CA GLN A 77 7.02 17.55 -19.99
C GLN A 77 7.21 18.95 -20.59
N LYS A 78 6.41 19.94 -20.16
CA LYS A 78 6.50 21.35 -20.58
C LYS A 78 7.58 22.14 -19.82
N GLU A 79 8.46 21.46 -19.08
CA GLU A 79 9.52 22.04 -18.24
C GLU A 79 9.01 23.01 -17.16
N ASN A 80 7.78 22.81 -16.68
CA ASN A 80 7.23 23.57 -15.57
C ASN A 80 7.57 22.86 -14.25
N PRO A 81 8.42 23.45 -13.39
CA PRO A 81 8.92 22.74 -12.21
C PRO A 81 7.81 22.52 -11.18
N ILE A 82 7.61 21.26 -10.82
CA ILE A 82 6.88 20.88 -9.61
C ILE A 82 7.76 21.20 -8.40
N THR A 83 7.21 21.97 -7.46
CA THR A 83 7.94 22.30 -6.22
C THR A 83 7.56 21.31 -5.12
N VAL A 84 8.55 20.57 -4.63
CA VAL A 84 8.40 19.64 -3.50
C VAL A 84 8.30 20.42 -2.20
N ASN A 85 7.49 19.94 -1.26
CA ASN A 85 7.22 20.54 0.05
C ASN A 85 6.62 21.96 -0.02
N ALA A 86 5.86 22.24 -1.08
CA ALA A 86 5.16 23.49 -1.28
C ALA A 86 3.81 23.24 -1.95
N ASP A 87 2.90 24.19 -1.79
CA ASP A 87 1.60 24.17 -2.44
C ASP A 87 1.74 24.32 -3.96
N ASN A 88 1.12 23.42 -4.70
CA ASN A 88 1.00 23.45 -6.15
C ASN A 88 -0.47 23.60 -6.53
N TYR A 89 -0.81 24.66 -7.25
CA TYR A 89 -2.20 25.05 -7.56
C TYR A 89 -2.63 24.69 -8.99
N ASN A 90 -1.74 24.07 -9.77
CA ASN A 90 -1.98 23.80 -11.19
C ASN A 90 -2.53 22.40 -11.45
N ILE A 91 -2.68 21.56 -10.42
CA ILE A 91 -3.08 20.15 -10.56
C ILE A 91 -4.57 19.95 -10.29
N LEU A 92 -5.09 20.48 -9.18
CA LEU A 92 -6.51 20.41 -8.88
C LEU A 92 -7.22 21.64 -9.43
N SER A 93 -8.49 21.49 -9.80
CA SER A 93 -9.34 22.62 -10.16
C SER A 93 -9.58 23.56 -8.97
N GLU A 94 -9.61 23.01 -7.75
CA GLU A 94 -9.81 23.75 -6.50
C GLU A 94 -8.81 23.29 -5.44
N GLY A 95 -8.14 24.25 -4.80
CA GLY A 95 -7.19 23.99 -3.71
C GLY A 95 -5.79 23.56 -4.16
N PRO A 96 -4.81 23.57 -3.23
CA PRO A 96 -3.45 23.12 -3.51
C PRO A 96 -3.31 21.61 -3.39
N VAL A 97 -2.30 21.05 -4.04
CA VAL A 97 -1.70 19.75 -3.68
C VAL A 97 -0.26 19.97 -3.22
N GLN A 98 0.30 19.02 -2.47
CA GLN A 98 1.72 19.04 -2.15
C GLN A 98 2.42 17.78 -2.65
N PHE A 99 3.62 17.96 -3.19
CA PHE A 99 4.52 16.85 -3.49
C PHE A 99 5.45 16.64 -2.31
N ARG A 100 5.48 15.43 -1.74
CA ARG A 100 6.40 15.04 -0.67
C ARG A 100 7.37 13.98 -1.19
N PRO A 101 8.64 13.97 -0.79
CA PRO A 101 9.54 12.86 -1.13
C PRO A 101 8.95 11.53 -0.65
N VAL A 102 9.14 10.46 -1.40
CA VAL A 102 8.91 9.09 -0.93
C VAL A 102 10.20 8.58 -0.34
N GLU A 103 10.17 8.11 0.90
CA GLU A 103 11.29 7.45 1.55
C GLU A 103 11.54 6.10 0.86
N SER A 104 12.81 5.80 0.55
CA SER A 104 13.17 4.72 -0.36
C SER A 104 12.77 3.32 0.14
N SER A 105 12.64 3.12 1.45
CA SER A 105 12.16 1.85 2.01
C SER A 105 10.67 1.58 1.78
N ASN A 106 9.90 2.59 1.39
CA ASN A 106 8.48 2.44 1.01
C ASN A 106 8.31 2.11 -0.48
N ILE A 107 9.31 2.32 -1.34
CA ILE A 107 9.22 2.04 -2.78
C ILE A 107 8.86 0.57 -3.08
N PRO A 108 9.48 -0.45 -2.43
CA PRO A 108 9.15 -1.85 -2.64
C PRO A 108 7.69 -2.22 -2.40
N ASP A 109 6.99 -1.50 -1.52
CA ASP A 109 5.62 -1.83 -1.12
C ASP A 109 4.59 -1.45 -2.19
N TYR A 110 4.87 -0.43 -3.02
CA TYR A 110 3.88 0.16 -3.93
C TYR A 110 4.29 0.08 -5.41
N PHE A 111 5.58 0.24 -5.73
CA PHE A 111 6.03 0.49 -7.10
C PHE A 111 6.40 -0.79 -7.88
N GLY A 112 5.57 -1.84 -7.81
CA GLY A 112 5.88 -3.15 -8.40
C GLY A 112 6.30 -3.09 -9.87
N TYR A 113 5.43 -2.55 -10.74
CA TYR A 113 5.74 -2.43 -12.17
C TYR A 113 6.86 -1.42 -12.48
N ALA A 114 6.99 -0.34 -11.71
CA ALA A 114 8.10 0.60 -11.94
C ALA A 114 9.44 -0.07 -11.62
N ARG A 115 9.53 -0.79 -10.49
CA ARG A 115 10.72 -1.58 -10.14
C ARG A 115 11.07 -2.58 -11.24
N TRP A 116 10.09 -3.34 -11.75
CA TRP A 116 10.31 -4.22 -12.89
C TRP A 116 10.83 -3.46 -14.13
N PHE A 117 10.20 -2.33 -14.49
CA PHE A 117 10.56 -1.53 -15.66
C PHE A 117 11.98 -0.95 -15.57
N TYR A 118 12.43 -0.63 -14.35
CA TYR A 118 13.77 -0.14 -14.05
C TYR A 118 14.78 -1.24 -13.73
N GLU A 119 14.47 -2.51 -14.07
CA GLU A 119 15.36 -3.66 -13.83
C GLU A 119 15.76 -3.80 -12.35
N TYR A 120 14.84 -3.43 -11.45
CA TYR A 120 15.02 -3.37 -10.00
C TYR A 120 16.15 -2.43 -9.53
N GLY A 121 16.58 -1.50 -10.39
CA GLY A 121 17.47 -0.40 -10.03
C GLY A 121 16.77 0.71 -9.24
N ASP A 122 17.57 1.57 -8.61
CA ASP A 122 17.07 2.69 -7.82
C ASP A 122 16.46 3.79 -8.71
N PHE A 123 15.31 4.31 -8.29
CA PHE A 123 14.71 5.53 -8.83
C PHE A 123 14.07 6.34 -7.70
N PRO A 124 14.09 7.68 -7.77
CA PRO A 124 13.42 8.52 -6.80
C PRO A 124 11.91 8.55 -7.06
N ALA A 125 11.13 8.75 -6.01
CA ALA A 125 9.69 8.99 -6.11
C ALA A 125 9.24 10.14 -5.20
N VAL A 126 8.12 10.76 -5.56
CA VAL A 126 7.39 11.75 -4.77
C VAL A 126 5.93 11.33 -4.67
N GLN A 127 5.31 11.59 -3.52
CA GLN A 127 3.89 11.43 -3.31
C GLN A 127 3.18 12.75 -3.59
N LEU A 128 2.14 12.71 -4.42
CA LEU A 128 1.17 13.78 -4.55
C LEU A 128 0.11 13.61 -3.45
N VAL A 129 0.14 14.52 -2.48
CA VAL A 129 -0.76 14.55 -1.32
C VAL A 129 -1.84 15.59 -1.59
N TRP A 130 -3.10 15.19 -1.43
CA TRP A 130 -4.27 16.07 -1.54
C TRP A 130 -4.78 16.48 -0.15
N PRO A 131 -5.34 17.68 0.02
CA PRO A 131 -5.87 18.14 1.30
C PRO A 131 -7.37 17.79 1.46
N ASP A 132 -7.89 17.93 2.68
CA ASP A 132 -9.32 17.87 2.95
C ASP A 132 -10.08 19.08 2.35
N ASN A 133 -11.41 19.08 2.46
CA ASN A 133 -12.27 20.16 1.95
C ASN A 133 -12.03 21.54 2.58
N GLN A 134 -11.21 21.64 3.63
CA GLN A 134 -10.81 22.90 4.25
C GLN A 134 -9.34 23.24 3.95
N ALA A 135 -8.77 22.61 2.93
CA ALA A 135 -7.39 22.78 2.47
C ALA A 135 -6.33 22.43 3.53
N ARG A 136 -6.64 21.48 4.42
CA ARG A 136 -5.65 20.92 5.37
C ARG A 136 -5.07 19.63 4.83
N PHE A 137 -3.77 19.45 4.98
CA PHE A 137 -3.07 18.21 4.68
C PHE A 137 -3.08 17.25 5.88
N PRO A 138 -2.75 15.96 5.69
CA PRO A 138 -2.73 14.96 6.78
C PRO A 138 -1.88 15.34 8.00
N TRP A 139 -0.86 16.19 7.84
CA TRP A 139 -0.01 16.67 8.94
C TRP A 139 -0.50 17.98 9.59
N ASN A 140 -1.61 18.55 9.12
CA ASN A 140 -2.18 19.75 9.71
C ASN A 140 -3.16 19.40 10.84
N GLU A 141 -3.12 20.18 11.91
CA GLU A 141 -4.08 20.06 13.00
C GLU A 141 -5.52 20.26 12.48
N GLY A 142 -6.41 19.35 12.87
CA GLY A 142 -7.81 19.37 12.45
C GLY A 142 -8.08 18.84 11.05
N PHE A 143 -7.12 18.16 10.41
CA PHE A 143 -7.38 17.35 9.22
C PHE A 143 -8.57 16.42 9.45
N ASP A 144 -9.43 16.30 8.45
CA ASP A 144 -10.64 15.50 8.55
C ASP A 144 -10.30 14.00 8.72
N GLU A 145 -10.57 13.47 9.91
CA GLU A 145 -10.24 12.08 10.31
C GLU A 145 -10.87 11.02 9.39
N ARG A 146 -11.92 11.38 8.62
CA ARG A 146 -12.53 10.49 7.62
C ARG A 146 -11.55 10.10 6.51
N TYR A 147 -10.52 10.89 6.28
CA TYR A 147 -9.49 10.67 5.26
C TYR A 147 -8.16 10.16 5.84
N GLU A 148 -8.11 9.85 7.14
CA GLU A 148 -6.87 9.48 7.84
C GLU A 148 -6.17 8.28 7.19
N PHE A 149 -6.94 7.30 6.71
CA PHE A 149 -6.43 6.06 6.12
C PHE A 149 -6.51 6.03 4.59
N ASP A 150 -6.99 7.10 3.94
CA ASP A 150 -7.11 7.14 2.48
C ASP A 150 -5.75 7.32 1.80
N GLN A 151 -4.79 7.97 2.47
CA GLN A 151 -3.47 8.22 1.92
C GLN A 151 -2.37 8.08 3.00
N PRO A 152 -1.47 7.09 2.88
CA PRO A 152 -0.36 6.96 3.81
C PRO A 152 0.67 8.06 3.49
N VAL A 153 1.28 8.69 4.50
CA VAL A 153 2.35 9.68 4.26
C VAL A 153 3.69 8.97 4.16
N LEU A 154 4.23 8.86 2.94
CA LEU A 154 5.41 8.04 2.62
C LEU A 154 6.76 8.74 2.79
N ASP A 155 6.80 9.93 3.40
CA ASP A 155 8.00 10.77 3.50
C ASP A 155 9.05 10.32 4.54
N ARG A 156 8.78 9.18 5.19
CA ARG A 156 9.60 8.57 6.23
C ARG A 156 9.43 7.06 6.20
N LYS A 157 10.37 6.36 6.81
CA LYS A 157 10.24 4.93 7.07
C LYS A 157 9.03 4.69 7.99
N LEU A 158 8.13 3.82 7.56
CA LEU A 158 6.96 3.44 8.34
C LEU A 158 7.32 2.31 9.31
N ASP A 159 6.99 2.49 10.58
CA ASP A 159 7.05 1.46 11.63
C ASP A 159 5.76 0.62 11.67
N PHE A 160 4.68 1.16 11.11
CA PHE A 160 3.35 0.58 11.04
C PHE A 160 2.74 0.93 9.68
N LYS A 161 2.46 -0.08 8.85
CA LYS A 161 2.03 0.09 7.45
C LYS A 161 0.53 -0.10 7.21
N PHE A 162 -0.23 -0.55 8.20
CA PHE A 162 -1.66 -0.86 8.03
C PHE A 162 -2.49 0.41 7.85
N PHE A 163 -3.55 0.31 7.05
CA PHE A 163 -4.53 1.37 6.77
C PHE A 163 -5.68 1.37 7.78
N GLU A 164 -5.35 1.14 9.04
CA GLU A 164 -6.31 1.05 10.13
C GLU A 164 -5.72 1.67 11.40
N PRO A 165 -6.57 2.02 12.39
CA PRO A 165 -6.07 2.53 13.65
C PRO A 165 -5.06 1.58 14.32
N ARG A 166 -3.97 2.12 14.86
CA ARG A 166 -2.96 1.34 15.60
C ARG A 166 -3.54 0.50 16.73
N ASN A 167 -4.63 0.96 17.32
CA ASN A 167 -5.33 0.33 18.44
C ASN A 167 -6.50 -0.59 18.03
N VAL A 168 -6.61 -0.98 16.75
CA VAL A 168 -7.54 -2.04 16.32
C VAL A 168 -7.35 -3.26 17.20
N ALA A 169 -8.47 -3.80 17.69
CA ALA A 169 -8.48 -4.98 18.53
C ALA A 169 -8.24 -6.23 17.67
N THR A 170 -7.25 -7.04 18.04
CA THR A 170 -6.87 -8.26 17.31
C THR A 170 -6.81 -9.44 18.26
N PHE A 171 -7.10 -10.64 17.75
CA PHE A 171 -6.98 -11.88 18.51
C PHE A 171 -5.58 -12.44 18.39
N VAL A 172 -4.97 -12.79 19.52
CA VAL A 172 -3.59 -13.28 19.55
C VAL A 172 -3.48 -14.46 20.48
N ALA A 173 -2.80 -15.53 20.04
CA ALA A 173 -2.47 -16.66 20.91
C ALA A 173 -1.64 -16.18 22.10
N ARG A 174 -2.10 -16.43 23.32
CA ARG A 174 -1.50 -15.90 24.57
C ARG A 174 -0.01 -16.20 24.69
N GLN A 175 0.41 -17.38 24.20
CA GLN A 175 1.79 -17.87 24.24
C GLN A 175 2.77 -16.96 23.48
N ILE A 176 2.30 -16.16 22.52
CA ILE A 176 3.12 -15.18 21.80
C ILE A 176 3.69 -14.16 22.80
N PHE A 177 2.84 -13.60 23.67
CA PHE A 177 3.27 -12.61 24.66
C PHE A 177 3.76 -13.23 25.97
N SER A 178 3.17 -14.34 26.43
CA SER A 178 3.54 -14.93 27.72
C SER A 178 4.80 -15.81 27.66
N GLU A 179 5.05 -16.46 26.53
CA GLU A 179 6.17 -17.39 26.33
C GLU A 179 7.17 -16.93 25.26
N GLY A 180 6.83 -15.90 24.47
CA GLY A 180 7.67 -15.44 23.35
C GLY A 180 7.62 -16.36 22.14
N ARG A 181 6.51 -17.11 21.95
CA ARG A 181 6.34 -17.97 20.77
C ARG A 181 6.19 -17.13 19.48
N PRO A 182 6.70 -17.61 18.35
CA PRO A 182 6.63 -16.86 17.09
C PRO A 182 5.20 -16.84 16.53
N ILE A 183 4.87 -15.76 15.83
CA ILE A 183 3.67 -15.68 15.00
C ILE A 183 3.95 -16.43 13.69
N LEU A 184 3.30 -17.56 13.46
CA LEU A 184 3.53 -18.38 12.26
C LEU A 184 2.31 -18.49 11.36
N TYR A 185 1.14 -18.10 11.87
CA TYR A 185 -0.13 -18.11 11.14
C TYR A 185 -0.85 -16.79 11.44
N VAL A 186 -1.28 -16.10 10.38
CA VAL A 186 -2.06 -14.86 10.45
C VAL A 186 -3.31 -15.04 9.64
N CYS A 187 -4.46 -14.63 10.16
CA CYS A 187 -5.74 -14.67 9.48
C CYS A 187 -6.36 -13.27 9.51
N HIS A 188 -6.94 -12.85 8.39
CA HIS A 188 -7.77 -11.65 8.30
C HIS A 188 -9.17 -12.12 7.93
N ASP A 189 -10.06 -12.11 8.92
CA ASP A 189 -11.39 -12.72 8.85
C ASP A 189 -12.30 -11.98 7.85
N ASP A 190 -13.14 -12.71 7.12
CA ASP A 190 -14.06 -12.12 6.12
C ASP A 190 -15.42 -11.72 6.69
N ASP A 191 -15.83 -12.29 7.84
CA ASP A 191 -17.12 -12.00 8.44
C ASP A 191 -17.10 -10.71 9.26
N ASP A 192 -16.04 -10.51 10.06
CA ASP A 192 -15.92 -9.36 10.97
C ASP A 192 -14.70 -8.46 10.73
N GLY A 193 -13.83 -8.81 9.78
CA GLY A 193 -12.61 -8.05 9.46
C GLY A 193 -11.55 -8.13 10.56
N SER A 194 -11.68 -9.05 11.52
CA SER A 194 -10.72 -9.15 12.62
C SER A 194 -9.42 -9.80 12.19
N TRP A 195 -8.32 -9.27 12.73
CA TRP A 195 -7.01 -9.90 12.62
C TRP A 195 -6.81 -10.94 13.70
N GLN A 196 -6.26 -12.09 13.31
CA GLN A 196 -5.88 -13.18 14.21
C GLN A 196 -4.41 -13.54 14.01
N PHE A 197 -3.63 -13.62 15.11
CA PHE A 197 -2.20 -13.94 15.10
C PHE A 197 -1.91 -15.16 15.98
N LEU A 198 -1.46 -16.25 15.37
CA LEU A 198 -1.36 -17.57 16.00
C LEU A 198 0.04 -18.19 15.84
N THR A 199 0.35 -19.19 16.66
CA THR A 199 1.65 -19.87 16.71
C THR A 199 1.81 -20.99 15.67
N GLY A 200 0.77 -21.29 14.89
CA GLY A 200 0.79 -22.28 13.79
C GLY A 200 0.48 -23.73 14.21
N ASP A 201 0.52 -24.04 15.50
CA ASP A 201 -0.08 -25.22 16.12
C ASP A 201 -1.57 -25.01 16.41
N SER A 202 -2.31 -26.08 16.71
CA SER A 202 -3.74 -26.00 17.04
C SER A 202 -3.96 -25.16 18.30
N VAL A 203 -4.30 -23.89 18.13
CA VAL A 203 -4.67 -22.96 19.21
C VAL A 203 -6.18 -23.01 19.38
N THR A 204 -6.66 -23.22 20.59
CA THR A 204 -8.10 -23.11 20.88
C THR A 204 -8.47 -21.64 21.08
N THR A 205 -9.72 -21.26 20.81
CA THR A 205 -10.19 -19.89 20.99
C THR A 205 -10.05 -19.39 22.45
N ASP A 206 -10.08 -20.31 23.42
CA ASP A 206 -9.87 -20.03 24.85
C ASP A 206 -8.42 -19.61 25.18
N ASP A 207 -7.47 -19.95 24.32
CA ASP A 207 -6.05 -19.58 24.45
C ASP A 207 -5.73 -18.21 23.83
N CYS A 208 -6.72 -17.56 23.19
CA CYS A 208 -6.55 -16.23 22.62
C CYS A 208 -6.72 -15.12 23.66
N MET A 209 -6.07 -13.99 23.40
CA MET A 209 -6.25 -12.73 24.11
C MET A 209 -6.42 -11.60 23.09
N ILE A 210 -7.04 -10.51 23.50
CA ILE A 210 -7.18 -9.31 22.67
C ILE A 210 -6.02 -8.37 22.97
N VAL A 211 -5.35 -7.89 21.92
CA VAL A 211 -4.34 -6.82 21.99
C VAL A 211 -4.58 -5.79 20.89
N ALA A 212 -3.92 -4.64 21.00
CA ALA A 212 -3.86 -3.68 19.91
C ALA A 212 -2.95 -4.20 18.79
N LEU A 213 -3.33 -3.98 17.52
CA LEU A 213 -2.53 -4.36 16.35
C LEU A 213 -1.10 -3.80 16.42
N GLU A 214 -0.91 -2.59 16.94
CA GLU A 214 0.43 -2.02 17.12
C GLU A 214 1.33 -2.84 18.06
N GLU A 215 0.77 -3.51 19.07
CA GLU A 215 1.56 -4.33 19.99
C GLU A 215 2.05 -5.61 19.31
N VAL A 216 1.26 -6.14 18.37
CA VAL A 216 1.66 -7.26 17.51
C VAL A 216 2.81 -6.83 16.59
N VAL A 217 2.68 -5.67 15.94
CA VAL A 217 3.74 -5.14 15.05
C VAL A 217 5.02 -4.81 15.84
N LYS A 218 4.91 -4.27 17.06
CA LYS A 218 6.07 -4.04 17.94
C LYS A 218 6.74 -5.34 18.37
N HIS A 219 5.96 -6.40 18.59
CA HIS A 219 6.48 -7.72 18.93
C HIS A 219 7.22 -8.35 17.74
N ASP A 220 6.68 -8.18 16.52
CA ASP A 220 7.28 -8.64 15.29
C ASP A 220 7.05 -7.66 14.13
N LEU A 221 8.13 -6.95 13.76
CA LEU A 221 8.11 -5.93 12.71
C LEU A 221 7.80 -6.49 11.31
N THR A 222 8.04 -7.79 11.08
CA THR A 222 7.78 -8.44 9.79
C THR A 222 6.29 -8.65 9.52
N ILE A 223 5.43 -8.41 10.52
CA ILE A 223 3.97 -8.32 10.34
C ILE A 223 3.58 -7.16 9.42
N ASN A 224 4.40 -6.11 9.33
CA ASN A 224 4.21 -5.06 8.32
C ASN A 224 4.26 -5.57 6.88
N GLU A 225 4.80 -6.76 6.62
CA GLU A 225 4.77 -7.37 5.28
C GLU A 225 3.35 -7.84 4.89
N LEU A 226 2.40 -7.90 5.84
CA LEU A 226 1.02 -8.32 5.62
C LEU A 226 0.03 -7.15 5.59
N PHE A 227 0.50 -5.90 5.59
CA PHE A 227 -0.35 -4.69 5.65
C PHE A 227 -1.40 -4.60 4.55
N ASN A 228 -1.15 -5.25 3.42
CA ASN A 228 -2.01 -5.31 2.24
C ASN A 228 -2.66 -6.69 2.04
N MET A 229 -2.82 -7.47 3.12
CA MET A 229 -3.54 -8.74 3.06
C MET A 229 -5.04 -8.46 3.28
N PRO A 230 -5.89 -8.62 2.26
CA PRO A 230 -7.33 -8.38 2.38
C PRO A 230 -7.99 -9.41 3.30
N THR A 231 -9.20 -9.12 3.72
CA THR A 231 -10.10 -10.05 4.41
C THR A 231 -10.31 -11.33 3.60
N GLY A 232 -10.65 -12.43 4.29
CA GLY A 232 -10.80 -13.75 3.68
C GLY A 232 -9.48 -14.40 3.26
N GLN A 233 -8.35 -13.93 3.78
CA GLN A 233 -7.03 -14.52 3.54
C GLN A 233 -6.33 -14.90 4.83
N TYR A 234 -5.43 -15.88 4.72
CA TYR A 234 -4.47 -16.19 5.75
C TYR A 234 -3.05 -16.24 5.18
N ALA A 235 -2.08 -16.03 6.05
CA ALA A 235 -0.67 -16.11 5.75
C ALA A 235 0.05 -17.05 6.71
N THR A 236 0.94 -17.88 6.17
CA THR A 236 1.79 -18.79 6.96
C THR A 236 3.26 -18.60 6.66
N ARG A 237 4.12 -18.97 7.61
CA ARG A 237 5.58 -19.02 7.43
C ARG A 237 6.21 -20.03 8.40
N GLN A 238 7.45 -20.44 8.15
CA GLN A 238 8.11 -21.44 9.00
C GLN A 238 8.75 -20.85 10.26
N PHE A 239 9.27 -19.62 10.18
CA PHE A 239 9.91 -18.90 11.28
C PHE A 239 9.86 -17.38 11.06
N VAL A 240 10.17 -16.59 12.09
CA VAL A 240 10.18 -15.11 11.98
C VAL A 240 11.24 -14.65 10.98
N GLY A 241 10.83 -13.90 9.96
CA GLY A 241 11.69 -13.44 8.87
C GLY A 241 11.76 -14.38 7.65
N ASP A 242 11.06 -15.52 7.68
CA ASP A 242 10.78 -16.31 6.48
C ASP A 242 9.69 -15.64 5.64
N GLN A 243 9.65 -15.95 4.34
CA GLN A 243 8.67 -15.40 3.42
C GLN A 243 7.26 -15.87 3.79
N TRP A 244 6.30 -14.94 3.87
CA TRP A 244 4.89 -15.26 4.03
C TRP A 244 4.32 -15.94 2.77
N ILE A 245 3.64 -17.06 2.97
CA ILE A 245 2.81 -17.73 1.97
C ILE A 245 1.36 -17.33 2.25
N ARG A 246 0.73 -16.63 1.31
CA ARG A 246 -0.66 -16.15 1.44
C ARG A 246 -1.62 -17.01 0.63
N GLU A 247 -2.76 -17.33 1.22
CA GLU A 247 -3.80 -18.16 0.61
C GLU A 247 -5.18 -17.58 0.95
N SER A 248 -6.15 -17.75 0.05
CA SER A 248 -7.55 -17.43 0.33
C SER A 248 -8.18 -18.51 1.20
N MET A 249 -9.02 -18.10 2.12
CA MET A 249 -9.91 -19.02 2.84
C MET A 249 -10.90 -19.60 1.82
N ASN A 250 -10.94 -20.92 1.70
CA ASN A 250 -11.99 -21.58 0.93
C ASN A 250 -13.22 -21.72 1.84
N ASN A 251 -14.38 -21.23 1.41
CA ASN A 251 -15.68 -21.38 2.09
C ASN A 251 -16.21 -22.84 2.16
N ASN A 252 -15.34 -23.85 2.16
CA ASN A 252 -15.73 -25.26 2.08
C ASN A 252 -15.48 -26.06 3.37
N ASP A 253 -15.10 -25.42 4.48
CA ASP A 253 -14.98 -26.10 5.78
C ASP A 253 -16.19 -25.84 6.71
N GLU A 254 -17.34 -25.42 6.16
CA GLU A 254 -18.65 -25.51 6.82
C GLU A 254 -19.54 -26.58 6.17
N ALA A 255 -19.07 -27.83 6.09
CA ALA A 255 -19.93 -29.01 5.96
C ALA A 255 -19.16 -30.30 6.26
N GLU A 256 -19.07 -30.68 7.55
CA GLU A 256 -19.53 -31.98 8.11
C GLU A 256 -19.11 -32.16 9.58
#